data_AF-A0A7C3KBE3-F1
#
_entry.id   AF-A0A7C3KBE3-F1
#
_cell.length_a   1.000
_cell.length_b   1.000
_cell.length_c   1.000
_cell.angle_alpha   90.00
_cell.angle_beta   90.00
_cell.angle_gamma   90.00
#
_symmetry.space_group_name_H-M   'P 1'
#
loop_
_entity.id
_entity.type
_entity.pdbx_description
1 polymer ?
#
loop_
_entity_poly.entity_id
_entity_poly.type
_entity_poly.pdbx_seq_one_letter_code
_entity_poly.pdbx_strand_id
1 'polypeptide(L)'
;MSRIAVSVLLTIVVCHPLGAGTPSPSRDEAAREAQRQPAASAPSQTELLRGPALAPDRATASLVRRNFEGVIEKLTIRPEEAALKLIELTEAERGAMESVLSARASAFDRLFREELDAILEIGPAFESGQVLRGLHMLGRLYESFAAIAGEKELLDQLAEVLPVEKAARLRALVNEYTDALVFQELGLERAGADGAAPRLNIGQRIKAAVLRRQIAIEHFGLELQQAAERTFRGDDDGKFEALLNKLDLTPEQRKAIYKDAISFAQRSMGMEGESPEKEAIAELLLKVYDRLDEAQRRKLFEAVILSE
;
A
#
# COMPACT_ATOMS: atom_id res chain seq x y z
N MET A 1 -11.18 10.13 30.30
CA MET A 1 -11.92 9.02 29.68
C MET A 1 -10.96 8.36 28.72
N SER A 2 -10.48 7.18 29.12
CA SER A 2 -9.33 6.45 28.60
C SER A 2 -9.80 5.08 28.14
N ARG A 3 -9.05 4.47 27.22
CA ARG A 3 -9.16 3.12 26.62
C ARG A 3 -9.73 3.09 25.21
N ILE A 4 -8.84 3.03 24.22
CA ILE A 4 -8.86 1.98 23.19
C ILE A 4 -7.41 1.51 23.02
N ALA A 5 -7.11 0.36 23.63
CA ALA A 5 -5.92 -0.45 23.42
C ALA A 5 -6.06 -1.20 22.09
N VAL A 6 -5.06 -1.21 21.21
CA VAL A 6 -4.05 -2.28 21.11
C VAL A 6 -4.65 -3.67 21.27
N SER A 7 -4.96 -4.31 20.14
CA SER A 7 -5.12 -5.78 20.06
C SER A 7 -4.90 -6.24 18.62
N VAL A 8 -3.64 -6.55 18.32
CA VAL A 8 -3.23 -7.55 17.34
C VAL A 8 -2.98 -8.82 18.13
N LEU A 9 -3.54 -9.97 17.75
CA LEU A 9 -2.78 -11.22 17.50
C LEU A 9 -3.69 -12.45 17.28
N LEU A 10 -3.30 -13.20 16.24
CA LEU A 10 -3.21 -14.66 16.15
C LEU A 10 -4.48 -15.50 15.90
N THR A 11 -4.53 -16.19 14.76
CA THR A 11 -4.17 -17.63 14.67
C THR A 11 -4.15 -18.09 13.21
N ILE A 12 -2.97 -18.40 12.68
CA ILE A 12 -2.77 -19.32 11.55
C ILE A 12 -2.17 -20.59 12.14
N VAL A 13 -2.75 -21.75 11.83
CA VAL A 13 -2.08 -23.05 11.95
C VAL A 13 -2.20 -23.77 10.61
N VAL A 14 -1.02 -24.07 10.07
CA VAL A 14 -0.73 -24.88 8.88
C VAL A 14 -0.89 -26.37 9.21
N CYS A 15 -1.41 -27.19 8.27
CA CYS A 15 -1.00 -28.59 8.12
C CYS A 15 -1.28 -29.15 6.71
N HIS A 16 -0.18 -29.28 5.95
CA HIS A 16 0.28 -30.33 5.02
C HIS A 16 -0.69 -31.21 4.18
N PRO A 17 -0.27 -31.55 2.93
CA PRO A 17 -0.95 -32.51 2.05
C PRO A 17 -0.50 -33.95 2.33
N LEU A 18 -1.42 -34.91 2.23
CA LEU A 18 -1.13 -36.34 2.27
C LEU A 18 -1.92 -37.08 1.19
N GLY A 19 -1.21 -37.52 0.16
CA GLY A 19 -1.14 -38.94 -0.21
C GLY A 19 -2.40 -39.66 -0.72
N ALA A 20 -2.37 -39.93 -2.03
CA ALA A 20 -2.60 -41.22 -2.69
C ALA A 20 -3.90 -42.02 -2.41
N GLY A 21 -4.60 -42.36 -3.50
CA GLY A 21 -5.56 -43.46 -3.50
C GLY A 21 -6.46 -43.52 -4.73
N THR A 22 -5.92 -43.88 -5.90
CA THR A 22 -6.73 -44.41 -7.00
C THR A 22 -7.02 -45.89 -6.77
N PRO A 23 -8.29 -46.33 -6.77
CA PRO A 23 -8.63 -47.67 -7.21
C PRO A 23 -9.12 -47.64 -8.66
N SER A 24 -8.46 -48.47 -9.47
CA SER A 24 -8.87 -48.87 -10.82
C SER A 24 -10.15 -49.73 -10.78
N PRO A 25 -10.84 -49.89 -11.92
CA PRO A 25 -12.23 -50.34 -11.98
C PRO A 25 -12.34 -51.87 -11.91
N SER A 26 -13.26 -52.36 -11.09
CA SER A 26 -13.75 -53.73 -11.19
C SER A 26 -14.72 -53.86 -12.36
N ARG A 27 -14.30 -54.65 -13.34
CA ARG A 27 -15.15 -55.40 -14.26
C ARG A 27 -16.19 -56.17 -13.45
N ASP A 28 -17.46 -55.82 -13.61
CA ASP A 28 -18.60 -56.74 -13.62
C ASP A 28 -19.90 -55.92 -13.47
N GLU A 29 -20.29 -55.22 -14.53
CA GLU A 29 -21.69 -54.79 -14.69
C GLU A 29 -22.04 -54.55 -16.18
N ALA A 30 -21.37 -55.31 -17.06
CA ALA A 30 -21.71 -55.41 -18.47
C ALA A 30 -22.57 -56.67 -18.70
N ALA A 31 -23.79 -56.72 -18.14
CA ALA A 31 -24.89 -57.58 -18.60
C ALA A 31 -26.13 -57.47 -17.68
N ARG A 32 -26.93 -56.42 -17.84
CA ARG A 32 -28.34 -56.22 -17.42
C ARG A 32 -28.54 -54.70 -17.46
N GLU A 33 -29.34 -54.05 -18.30
CA GLU A 33 -30.57 -54.41 -18.97
C GLU A 33 -30.64 -53.58 -20.25
N ALA A 34 -30.62 -54.25 -21.40
CA ALA A 34 -31.24 -53.71 -22.59
C ALA A 34 -32.76 -53.89 -22.44
N GLN A 35 -33.48 -52.82 -22.06
CA GLN A 35 -34.89 -52.53 -22.43
C GLN A 35 -35.47 -51.43 -21.52
N ARG A 36 -35.28 -50.15 -21.84
CA ARG A 36 -36.29 -49.09 -21.58
C ARG A 36 -36.26 -48.03 -22.69
N GLN A 37 -37.41 -47.89 -23.34
CA GLN A 37 -37.76 -46.85 -24.31
C GLN A 37 -37.70 -45.43 -23.69
N PRO A 38 -37.59 -44.36 -24.51
CA PRO A 38 -37.25 -43.03 -24.05
C PRO A 38 -38.45 -42.37 -23.35
N ALA A 39 -38.39 -42.28 -22.02
CA ALA A 39 -39.24 -41.37 -21.26
C ALA A 39 -38.61 -39.98 -21.32
N ALA A 40 -39.44 -38.98 -21.66
CA ALA A 40 -39.08 -37.57 -21.69
C ALA A 40 -38.29 -37.17 -20.44
N SER A 41 -37.13 -36.54 -20.66
CA SER A 41 -36.21 -36.08 -19.63
C SER A 41 -36.92 -35.13 -18.66
N ALA A 42 -37.25 -35.63 -17.47
CA ALA A 42 -37.49 -34.75 -16.33
C ALA A 42 -36.17 -34.02 -16.02
N PRO A 43 -36.20 -32.71 -15.72
CA PRO A 43 -35.00 -31.96 -15.38
C PRO A 43 -34.30 -32.63 -14.20
N SER A 44 -33.02 -32.93 -14.38
CA SER A 44 -32.19 -33.58 -13.37
C SER A 44 -32.19 -32.74 -12.08
N GLN A 45 -32.17 -33.36 -10.89
CA GLN A 45 -32.09 -32.64 -9.60
C GLN A 45 -30.87 -31.70 -9.52
N THR A 46 -29.87 -31.92 -10.38
CA THR A 46 -28.72 -31.06 -10.59
C THR A 46 -29.09 -29.68 -11.18
N GLU A 47 -30.16 -29.58 -11.98
CA GLU A 47 -30.68 -28.29 -12.48
C GLU A 47 -31.48 -27.53 -11.42
N LEU A 48 -32.12 -28.22 -10.47
CA LEU A 48 -32.83 -27.58 -9.35
C LEU A 48 -31.89 -27.01 -8.28
N LEU A 49 -30.63 -27.49 -8.23
CA LEU A 49 -29.56 -26.97 -7.39
C LEU A 49 -28.61 -26.01 -8.12
N ARG A 50 -28.79 -25.80 -9.43
CA ARG A 50 -28.16 -24.68 -10.13
C ARG A 50 -28.89 -23.43 -9.70
N GLY A 51 -28.36 -22.76 -8.68
CA GLY A 51 -28.73 -21.38 -8.37
C GLY A 51 -28.68 -20.51 -9.63
N PRO A 52 -29.35 -19.34 -9.62
CA PRO A 52 -29.36 -18.43 -10.77
C PRO A 52 -27.93 -18.25 -11.27
N ALA A 53 -27.70 -18.60 -12.54
CA ALA A 53 -26.42 -18.40 -13.18
C ALA A 53 -26.17 -16.89 -13.18
N LEU A 54 -25.41 -16.42 -12.20
CA LEU A 54 -24.77 -15.12 -12.27
C LEU A 54 -23.92 -15.21 -13.52
N ALA A 55 -24.37 -14.55 -14.60
CA ALA A 55 -23.47 -14.22 -15.68
C ALA A 55 -22.20 -13.66 -15.01
N PRO A 56 -21.00 -13.98 -15.50
CA PRO A 56 -19.84 -13.19 -15.13
C PRO A 56 -20.13 -11.81 -15.69
N ASP A 57 -20.85 -11.00 -14.91
CA ASP A 57 -20.76 -9.57 -15.01
C ASP A 57 -19.27 -9.35 -15.03
N ARG A 58 -18.77 -8.62 -16.03
CA ARG A 58 -17.38 -8.16 -15.97
C ARG A 58 -17.36 -7.33 -14.71
N ALA A 59 -17.05 -7.96 -13.58
CA ALA A 59 -16.94 -7.35 -12.28
C ALA A 59 -15.89 -6.30 -12.53
N THR A 60 -16.34 -5.07 -12.75
CA THR A 60 -15.49 -3.99 -13.21
C THR A 60 -14.46 -3.87 -12.13
N ALA A 61 -13.23 -4.32 -12.41
CA ALA A 61 -12.24 -4.53 -11.37
C ALA A 61 -12.15 -3.26 -10.54
N SER A 62 -12.47 -3.37 -9.25
CA SER A 62 -12.54 -2.25 -8.32
C SER A 62 -11.36 -2.34 -7.37
N LEU A 63 -10.90 -1.17 -6.91
CA LEU A 63 -9.91 -1.05 -5.84
C LEU A 63 -10.51 -1.35 -4.46
N VAL A 64 -11.82 -1.25 -4.31
CA VAL A 64 -12.49 -1.43 -3.03
C VAL A 64 -12.66 -2.92 -2.73
N ARG A 65 -11.85 -3.42 -1.80
CA ARG A 65 -12.00 -4.76 -1.22
C ARG A 65 -12.43 -4.62 0.23
N ARG A 66 -13.35 -5.48 0.66
CA ARG A 66 -13.81 -5.51 2.05
C ARG A 66 -13.45 -6.86 2.67
N ASN A 67 -12.98 -6.81 3.91
CA ASN A 67 -12.75 -8.01 4.70
C ASN A 67 -14.09 -8.63 5.17
N PHE A 68 -14.02 -9.76 5.90
CA PHE A 68 -15.20 -10.44 6.44
C PHE A 68 -16.02 -9.59 7.45
N GLU A 69 -15.42 -8.55 8.01
CA GLU A 69 -16.08 -7.61 8.93
C GLU A 69 -16.76 -6.45 8.19
N GLY A 70 -16.67 -6.42 6.85
CA GLY A 70 -17.21 -5.34 6.02
C GLY A 70 -16.32 -4.09 5.96
N VAL A 71 -15.13 -4.13 6.54
CA VAL A 71 -14.15 -3.03 6.56
C VAL A 71 -13.35 -3.04 5.27
N ILE A 72 -13.20 -1.87 4.65
CA ILE A 72 -12.39 -1.67 3.45
C ILE A 72 -10.93 -1.93 3.79
N GLU A 73 -10.31 -2.84 3.04
CA GLU A 73 -8.88 -3.11 3.10
C GLU A 73 -8.11 -1.90 2.54
N LYS A 74 -7.28 -1.29 3.39
CA LYS A 74 -6.43 -0.17 2.97
C LYS A 74 -5.32 -0.68 2.03
N LEU A 75 -5.12 0.04 0.93
CA LEU A 75 -4.03 -0.25 -0.01
C LEU A 75 -2.66 0.05 0.63
N THR A 76 -1.69 -0.82 0.34
CA THR A 76 -0.29 -0.66 0.78
C THR A 76 0.53 0.23 -0.14
N ILE A 77 0.03 0.46 -1.35
CA ILE A 77 0.54 1.33 -2.41
C ILE A 77 -0.47 2.44 -2.70
N ARG A 78 -0.07 3.41 -3.51
CA ARG A 78 -0.96 4.48 -3.95
C ARG A 78 -2.15 3.96 -4.75
N PRO A 79 -3.34 4.58 -4.59
CA PRO A 79 -4.53 4.19 -5.34
C PRO A 79 -4.34 4.39 -6.86
N GLU A 80 -3.55 5.40 -7.26
CA GLU A 80 -3.22 5.61 -8.67
C GLU A 80 -2.43 4.41 -9.23
N GLU A 81 -1.35 3.98 -8.56
CA GLU A 81 -0.55 2.82 -8.96
C GLU A 81 -1.36 1.51 -8.95
N ALA A 82 -2.22 1.34 -7.94
CA ALA A 82 -3.10 0.19 -7.87
C ALA A 82 -4.12 0.17 -9.02
N ALA A 83 -4.70 1.33 -9.36
CA ALA A 83 -5.65 1.46 -10.47
C ALA A 83 -4.99 1.14 -11.81
N LEU A 84 -3.75 1.55 -12.01
CA LEU A 84 -3.00 1.28 -13.23
C LEU A 84 -2.80 -0.22 -13.49
N LYS A 85 -2.75 -1.06 -12.44
CA LYS A 85 -2.71 -2.53 -12.56
C LYS A 85 -4.04 -3.13 -13.03
N LEU A 86 -5.14 -2.38 -12.94
CA LEU A 86 -6.49 -2.80 -13.37
C LEU A 86 -6.87 -2.30 -14.76
N ILE A 87 -6.10 -1.36 -15.32
CA ILE A 87 -6.34 -0.80 -16.65
C ILE A 87 -5.44 -1.55 -17.64
N GLU A 88 -6.01 -1.98 -18.76
CA GLU A 88 -5.24 -2.60 -19.84
C GLU A 88 -4.40 -1.53 -20.55
N LEU A 89 -3.08 -1.64 -20.43
CA LEU A 89 -2.12 -0.68 -20.96
C LEU A 89 -1.23 -1.35 -22.01
N THR A 90 -1.04 -0.65 -23.13
CA THR A 90 -0.02 -0.94 -24.14
C THR A 90 1.37 -0.65 -23.57
N GLU A 91 2.40 -1.18 -24.22
CA GLU A 91 3.78 -0.96 -23.79
C GLU A 91 4.18 0.52 -23.83
N ALA A 92 3.71 1.25 -24.85
CA ALA A 92 3.97 2.69 -24.97
C ALA A 92 3.31 3.49 -23.83
N GLU A 93 2.06 3.18 -23.49
CA GLU A 93 1.37 3.83 -22.36
C GLU A 93 2.02 3.48 -21.02
N ARG A 94 2.44 2.21 -20.84
CA ARG A 94 3.15 1.76 -19.64
C ARG A 94 4.45 2.54 -19.45
N GLY A 95 5.26 2.67 -20.51
CA GLY A 95 6.51 3.44 -20.46
C GLY A 95 6.28 4.92 -20.16
N ALA A 96 5.23 5.54 -20.73
CA ALA A 96 4.90 6.94 -20.45
C ALA A 96 4.53 7.15 -18.98
N MET A 97 3.71 6.26 -18.40
CA MET A 97 3.35 6.34 -16.98
C MET A 97 4.53 6.04 -16.06
N GLU A 98 5.37 5.06 -16.41
CA GLU A 98 6.55 4.71 -15.63
C GLU A 98 7.52 5.90 -15.58
N SER A 99 7.64 6.67 -16.65
CA SER A 99 8.38 7.94 -16.64
C SER A 99 7.80 8.95 -15.64
N VAL A 100 6.46 9.07 -15.54
CA VAL A 100 5.81 9.97 -14.56
C VAL A 100 6.06 9.48 -13.13
N LEU A 101 5.88 8.19 -12.88
CA LEU A 101 6.10 7.58 -11.56
C LEU A 101 7.57 7.65 -11.13
N SER A 102 8.50 7.43 -12.06
CA SER A 102 9.94 7.54 -11.83
C SER A 102 10.34 8.98 -11.50
N ALA A 103 9.89 9.97 -12.28
CA ALA A 103 10.14 11.38 -12.00
C ALA A 103 9.60 11.79 -10.62
N ARG A 104 8.42 11.29 -10.26
CA ARG A 104 7.83 11.51 -8.93
C ARG A 104 8.64 10.85 -7.82
N ALA A 105 9.08 9.59 -8.01
CA ALA A 105 9.93 8.89 -7.04
C ALA A 105 11.23 9.66 -6.80
N SER A 106 11.88 10.14 -7.87
CA SER A 106 13.07 11.00 -7.76
C SER A 106 12.80 12.32 -7.04
N ALA A 107 11.63 12.93 -7.24
CA ALA A 107 11.21 14.12 -6.49
C ALA A 107 11.04 13.83 -5.00
N PHE A 108 10.53 12.66 -4.63
CA PHE A 108 10.46 12.22 -3.23
C PHE A 108 11.83 11.93 -2.65
N ASP A 109 12.70 11.25 -3.39
CA ASP A 109 14.06 10.97 -2.94
C ASP A 109 14.82 12.28 -2.71
N ARG A 110 14.62 13.27 -3.58
CA ARG A 110 15.12 14.63 -3.40
C ARG A 110 14.52 15.34 -2.18
N LEU A 111 13.20 15.34 -2.03
CA LEU A 111 12.53 15.93 -0.85
C LEU A 111 13.04 15.29 0.44
N PHE A 112 13.12 13.97 0.48
CA PHE A 112 13.58 13.22 1.64
C PHE A 112 15.00 13.66 2.03
N ARG A 113 15.88 13.84 1.05
CA ARG A 113 17.24 14.36 1.25
C ARG A 113 17.22 15.81 1.76
N GLU A 114 16.52 16.71 1.08
CA GLU A 114 16.52 18.15 1.39
C GLU A 114 15.83 18.50 2.73
N GLU A 115 14.82 17.73 3.12
CA GLU A 115 13.97 18.01 4.30
C GLU A 115 14.10 16.94 5.40
N LEU A 116 15.19 16.15 5.40
CA LEU A 116 15.38 15.03 6.32
C LEU A 116 15.20 15.45 7.80
N ASP A 117 15.74 16.61 8.20
CA ASP A 117 15.60 17.12 9.58
C ASP A 117 14.14 17.38 9.94
N ALA A 118 13.39 18.02 9.02
CA ALA A 118 11.97 18.29 9.22
C ALA A 118 11.15 16.99 9.27
N ILE A 119 11.54 15.97 8.50
CA ILE A 119 10.92 14.64 8.51
C ILE A 119 11.16 13.91 9.83
N LEU A 120 12.39 13.95 10.35
CA LEU A 120 12.74 13.31 11.62
C LEU A 120 11.99 13.90 12.82
N GLU A 121 11.63 15.18 12.76
CA GLU A 121 10.86 15.86 13.80
C GLU A 121 9.35 15.51 13.80
N ILE A 122 8.83 14.91 12.73
CA ILE A 122 7.40 14.57 12.61
C ILE A 122 7.01 13.43 13.54
N GLY A 123 7.83 12.37 13.61
CA GLY A 123 7.59 11.21 14.47
C GLY A 123 7.41 11.59 15.94
N PRO A 124 8.40 12.27 16.55
CA PRO A 124 8.31 12.75 17.93
C PRO A 124 7.09 13.65 18.19
N ALA A 125 6.69 14.49 17.22
CA ALA A 125 5.51 15.34 17.37
C ALA A 125 4.21 14.53 17.47
N PHE A 126 4.08 13.41 16.76
CA PHE A 126 2.93 12.52 16.89
C PHE A 126 2.98 11.70 18.18
N GLU A 127 4.15 11.15 18.52
CA GLU A 127 4.37 10.35 19.74
C GLU A 127 4.10 11.15 21.02
N SER A 128 4.47 12.43 21.02
CA SER A 128 4.25 13.34 22.16
C SER A 128 2.81 13.88 22.22
N GLY A 129 1.90 13.40 21.36
CA GLY A 129 0.51 13.85 21.29
C GLY A 129 0.31 15.24 20.68
N GLN A 130 1.36 15.84 20.09
CA GLN A 130 1.29 17.14 19.41
C GLN A 130 0.78 16.99 17.97
N VAL A 131 -0.38 16.35 17.79
CA VAL A 131 -0.95 15.99 16.48
C VAL A 131 -1.05 17.19 15.52
N LEU A 132 -1.51 18.36 16.00
CA LEU A 132 -1.61 19.55 15.17
C LEU A 132 -0.25 20.06 14.67
N ARG A 133 0.80 19.92 15.49
CA ARG A 133 2.17 20.26 15.09
C ARG A 133 2.68 19.28 14.03
N GLY A 134 2.51 17.98 14.23
CA GLY A 134 2.88 16.96 13.25
C GLY A 134 2.17 17.16 11.90
N LEU A 135 0.87 17.45 11.92
CA LEU A 135 0.10 17.77 10.71
C LEU A 135 0.57 19.07 10.03
N HIS A 136 0.92 20.11 10.80
CA HIS A 136 1.47 21.34 10.24
C HIS A 136 2.83 21.10 9.54
N MET A 137 3.70 20.29 10.15
CA MET A 137 4.99 19.91 9.57
C MET A 137 4.83 19.10 8.29
N LEU A 138 3.93 18.11 8.28
CA LEU A 138 3.56 17.38 7.05
C LEU A 138 3.00 18.32 5.97
N GLY A 139 2.20 19.30 6.35
CA GLY A 139 1.68 20.32 5.43
C GLY A 139 2.80 21.11 4.75
N ARG A 140 3.82 21.53 5.51
CA ARG A 140 5.01 22.21 4.97
C ARG A 140 5.83 21.32 4.03
N LEU A 141 6.06 20.06 4.40
CA LEU A 141 6.74 19.10 3.53
C LEU A 141 5.99 18.87 2.23
N TYR A 142 4.65 18.83 2.29
CA TYR A 142 3.82 18.71 1.10
C TYR A 142 3.95 19.94 0.19
N GLU A 143 4.03 21.15 0.76
CA GLU A 143 4.28 22.38 0.01
C GLU A 143 5.69 22.37 -0.64
N SER A 144 6.73 21.97 0.09
CA SER A 144 8.09 21.79 -0.46
C SER A 144 8.08 20.76 -1.61
N PHE A 145 7.37 19.65 -1.44
CA PHE A 145 7.23 18.64 -2.47
C PHE A 145 6.54 19.17 -3.73
N ALA A 146 5.46 19.94 -3.59
CA ALA A 146 4.77 20.53 -4.73
C ALA A 146 5.67 21.47 -5.54
N ALA A 147 6.61 22.15 -4.90
CA ALA A 147 7.62 22.96 -5.59
C ALA A 147 8.61 22.12 -6.42
N ILE A 148 8.90 20.89 -6.00
CA ILE A 148 9.84 19.97 -6.69
C ILE A 148 9.12 19.17 -7.79
N ALA A 149 7.96 18.59 -7.47
CA ALA A 149 7.23 17.67 -8.33
C ALA A 149 6.24 18.35 -9.29
N GLY A 150 6.11 19.68 -9.19
CA GLY A 150 5.13 20.47 -9.91
C GLY A 150 3.78 20.56 -9.19
N GLU A 151 2.98 21.56 -9.57
CA GLU A 151 1.71 21.88 -8.90
C GLU A 151 0.60 20.84 -9.12
N LYS A 152 0.70 20.03 -10.18
CA LYS A 152 -0.34 19.05 -10.54
C LYS A 152 -0.28 17.83 -9.64
N GLU A 153 -1.44 17.33 -9.23
CA GLU A 153 -1.54 16.05 -8.54
C GLU A 153 -1.14 14.88 -9.46
N LEU A 154 -0.61 13.81 -8.86
CA LEU A 154 -0.16 12.62 -9.62
C LEU A 154 -1.27 12.07 -10.53
N LEU A 155 -2.53 12.05 -10.05
CA LEU A 155 -3.66 11.56 -10.82
C LEU A 155 -3.83 12.33 -12.14
N ASP A 156 -3.65 13.65 -12.11
CA ASP A 156 -3.75 14.48 -13.32
C ASP A 156 -2.53 14.34 -14.22
N GLN A 157 -1.33 14.23 -13.66
CA GLN A 157 -0.11 13.94 -14.42
C GLN A 157 -0.24 12.61 -15.19
N LEU A 158 -0.76 11.56 -14.54
CA LEU A 158 -0.99 10.26 -15.17
C LEU A 158 -2.13 10.31 -16.20
N ALA A 159 -3.19 11.07 -15.94
CA ALA A 159 -4.30 11.21 -16.85
C ALA A 159 -3.93 11.96 -18.15
N GLU A 160 -2.93 12.85 -18.11
CA GLU A 160 -2.45 13.58 -19.30
C GLU A 160 -1.67 12.71 -20.28
N VAL A 161 -1.02 11.64 -19.80
CA VAL A 161 -0.25 10.72 -20.64
C VAL A 161 -1.08 9.52 -21.14
N LEU A 162 -2.34 9.42 -20.73
CA LEU A 162 -3.25 8.33 -21.09
C LEU A 162 -4.31 8.80 -22.11
N PRO A 163 -4.83 7.88 -22.96
CA PRO A 163 -6.02 8.14 -23.75
C PRO A 163 -7.22 8.54 -22.87
N VAL A 164 -8.11 9.38 -23.41
CA VAL A 164 -9.22 10.00 -22.66
C VAL A 164 -10.07 8.98 -21.91
N GLU A 165 -10.36 7.84 -22.53
CA GLU A 165 -11.16 6.76 -21.94
C GLU A 165 -10.45 6.11 -20.75
N LYS A 166 -9.14 5.86 -20.87
CA LYS A 166 -8.32 5.27 -19.80
C LYS A 166 -8.08 6.26 -18.67
N ALA A 167 -7.86 7.53 -19.00
CA ALA A 167 -7.76 8.62 -18.03
C ALA A 167 -9.07 8.77 -17.23
N ALA A 168 -10.23 8.71 -17.89
CA ALA A 168 -11.52 8.72 -17.23
C ALA A 168 -11.70 7.49 -16.32
N ARG A 169 -11.29 6.31 -16.78
CA ARG A 169 -11.33 5.09 -15.98
C ARG A 169 -10.40 5.15 -14.76
N LEU A 170 -9.20 5.68 -14.90
CA LEU A 170 -8.25 5.89 -13.81
C LEU A 170 -8.85 6.79 -12.73
N ARG A 171 -9.39 7.96 -13.13
CA ARG A 171 -10.08 8.87 -12.20
C ARG A 171 -11.26 8.20 -11.51
N ALA A 172 -12.06 7.43 -12.25
CA ALA A 172 -13.20 6.72 -11.69
C ALA A 172 -12.78 5.72 -10.59
N LEU A 173 -11.73 4.92 -10.83
CA LEU A 173 -11.22 3.95 -9.85
C LEU A 173 -10.67 4.61 -8.58
N VAL A 174 -9.87 5.66 -8.73
CA VAL A 174 -9.27 6.37 -7.60
C VAL A 174 -10.35 7.09 -6.78
N ASN A 175 -11.30 7.76 -7.43
CA ASN A 175 -12.42 8.40 -6.76
C ASN A 175 -13.33 7.38 -6.07
N GLU A 176 -13.59 6.23 -6.70
CA GLU A 176 -14.39 5.16 -6.12
C GLU A 176 -13.79 4.67 -4.80
N TYR A 177 -12.47 4.46 -4.76
CA TYR A 177 -11.73 4.04 -3.58
C TYR A 177 -11.72 5.09 -2.48
N THR A 178 -11.33 6.33 -2.82
CA THR A 178 -11.26 7.43 -1.85
C THR A 178 -12.63 7.73 -1.27
N ASP A 179 -13.69 7.75 -2.08
CA ASP A 179 -15.06 7.96 -1.59
C ASP A 179 -15.53 6.79 -0.72
N ALA A 180 -15.15 5.55 -1.04
CA ALA A 180 -15.50 4.40 -0.21
C ALA A 180 -14.86 4.51 1.19
N LEU A 181 -13.58 4.90 1.28
CA LEU A 181 -12.92 5.17 2.57
C LEU A 181 -13.62 6.29 3.34
N VAL A 182 -13.91 7.41 2.66
CA VAL A 182 -14.60 8.54 3.29
C VAL A 182 -15.98 8.13 3.81
N PHE A 183 -16.76 7.38 3.04
CA PHE A 183 -18.09 6.95 3.45
C PHE A 183 -18.03 5.97 4.63
N GLN A 184 -17.06 5.05 4.65
CA GLN A 184 -16.84 4.19 5.81
C GLN A 184 -16.57 5.01 7.09
N GLU A 185 -15.67 6.00 7.02
CA GLU A 185 -15.34 6.88 8.16
C GLU A 185 -16.48 7.83 8.58
N LEU A 186 -17.44 8.07 7.67
CA LEU A 186 -18.67 8.80 7.96
C LEU A 186 -19.79 7.90 8.51
N GLY A 187 -19.58 6.58 8.59
CA GLY A 187 -20.63 5.62 8.94
C GLY A 187 -21.75 5.58 7.90
N LEU A 188 -21.43 5.89 6.65
CA LEU A 188 -22.36 5.87 5.53
C LEU A 188 -22.14 4.60 4.73
N GLU A 189 -23.14 3.74 4.68
CA GLU A 189 -23.17 2.66 3.70
C GLU A 189 -23.48 3.24 2.32
N ARG A 190 -22.83 2.76 1.26
CA ARG A 190 -23.35 2.98 -0.09
C ARG A 190 -24.74 2.36 -0.12
N ALA A 191 -25.77 3.18 -0.32
CA ALA A 191 -27.14 2.70 -0.51
C ALA A 191 -27.15 1.65 -1.63
N GLY A 192 -27.92 0.56 -1.44
CA GLY A 192 -27.87 -0.74 -2.12
C GLY A 192 -27.87 -0.76 -3.66
N ALA A 193 -28.55 -1.77 -4.24
CA ALA A 193 -28.36 -2.27 -5.62
C ALA A 193 -28.33 -1.24 -6.78
N ASP A 194 -28.77 0.01 -6.57
CA ASP A 194 -28.76 1.08 -7.58
C ASP A 194 -27.45 1.92 -7.60
N GLY A 195 -26.50 1.68 -6.70
CA GLY A 195 -25.13 2.23 -6.77
C GLY A 195 -25.00 3.76 -6.60
N ALA A 196 -26.05 4.47 -6.20
CA ALA A 196 -26.03 5.92 -6.06
C ALA A 196 -25.25 6.36 -4.81
N ALA A 197 -24.38 7.37 -4.96
CA ALA A 197 -23.63 7.94 -3.84
C ALA A 197 -24.58 8.59 -2.80
N PRO A 198 -24.32 8.41 -1.49
CA PRO A 198 -25.15 9.00 -0.44
C PRO A 198 -25.15 10.53 -0.53
N ARG A 199 -26.32 11.14 -0.35
CA ARG A 199 -26.46 12.61 -0.30
C ARG A 199 -25.89 13.14 1.02
N LEU A 200 -24.80 13.90 0.93
CA LEU A 200 -24.14 14.48 2.08
C LEU A 200 -24.77 15.82 2.48
N ASN A 201 -25.07 15.99 3.76
CA ASN A 201 -25.40 17.31 4.33
C ASN A 201 -24.15 18.20 4.43
N ILE A 202 -24.31 19.49 4.73
CA ILE A 202 -23.18 20.45 4.74
C ILE A 202 -22.06 20.06 5.72
N GLY A 203 -22.40 19.56 6.91
CA GLY A 203 -21.43 19.11 7.90
C GLY A 203 -20.65 17.88 7.43
N GLN A 204 -21.35 16.92 6.80
CA GLN A 204 -20.74 15.74 6.20
C GLN A 204 -19.85 16.09 5.01
N ARG A 205 -20.19 17.12 4.21
CA ARG A 205 -19.35 17.60 3.10
C ARG A 205 -18.04 18.20 3.61
N ILE A 206 -18.09 19.00 4.67
CA ILE A 206 -16.89 19.56 5.31
C ILE A 206 -16.04 18.43 5.88
N LYS A 207 -16.64 17.49 6.63
CA LYS A 207 -15.92 16.33 7.18
C LYS A 207 -15.32 15.46 6.06
N ALA A 208 -16.04 15.23 4.97
CA ALA A 208 -15.52 14.51 3.81
C ALA A 208 -14.30 15.19 3.18
N ALA A 209 -14.31 16.52 3.05
CA ALA A 209 -13.16 17.26 2.54
C ALA A 209 -11.93 17.11 3.44
N VAL A 210 -12.12 17.16 4.77
CA VAL A 210 -11.04 16.92 5.75
C VAL A 210 -10.50 15.49 5.62
N LEU A 211 -11.38 14.49 5.54
CA LEU A 211 -10.98 13.08 5.39
C LEU A 211 -10.22 12.83 4.08
N ARG A 212 -10.65 13.42 2.96
CA ARG A 212 -9.92 13.32 1.69
C ARG A 212 -8.51 13.91 1.80
N ARG A 213 -8.37 15.06 2.46
CA ARG A 213 -7.06 15.66 2.70
C ARG A 213 -6.18 14.78 3.59
N GLN A 214 -6.77 14.18 4.63
CA GLN A 214 -6.06 13.23 5.49
C GLN A 214 -5.58 12.01 4.70
N ILE A 215 -6.42 11.38 3.88
CA ILE A 215 -6.05 10.25 3.02
C ILE A 215 -4.90 10.62 2.09
N ALA A 216 -4.93 11.83 1.50
CA ALA A 216 -3.84 12.31 0.65
C ALA A 216 -2.51 12.45 1.42
N ILE A 217 -2.56 12.94 2.67
CA ILE A 217 -1.39 13.04 3.55
C ILE A 217 -0.88 11.65 3.95
N GLU A 218 -1.77 10.70 4.24
CA GLU A 218 -1.40 9.31 4.53
C GLU A 218 -0.65 8.69 3.34
N HIS A 219 -1.16 8.85 2.11
CA HIS A 219 -0.47 8.37 0.91
C HIS A 219 0.87 9.06 0.65
N PHE A 220 0.96 10.36 0.95
CA PHE A 220 2.23 11.10 0.90
C PHE A 220 3.27 10.51 1.88
N GLY A 221 2.85 10.17 3.10
CA GLY A 221 3.70 9.50 4.08
C GLY A 221 4.21 8.14 3.59
N LEU A 222 3.39 7.38 2.86
CA LEU A 222 3.82 6.10 2.28
C LEU A 222 4.90 6.29 1.20
N GLU A 223 4.77 7.29 0.33
CA GLU A 223 5.80 7.58 -0.69
C GLU A 223 7.11 8.05 -0.06
N LEU A 224 7.01 8.90 0.97
CA LEU A 224 8.17 9.37 1.71
C LEU A 224 8.93 8.21 2.36
N GLN A 225 8.19 7.26 2.92
CA GLN A 225 8.79 6.07 3.47
C GLN A 225 9.42 5.20 2.39
N GLN A 226 8.77 4.96 1.26
CA GLN A 226 9.38 4.22 0.15
C GLN A 226 10.66 4.90 -0.36
N ALA A 227 10.71 6.24 -0.36
CA ALA A 227 11.91 7.00 -0.67
C ALA A 227 13.03 6.75 0.35
N ALA A 228 12.70 6.73 1.64
CA ALA A 228 13.63 6.30 2.67
C ALA A 228 14.13 4.86 2.39
N GLU A 229 13.22 3.91 2.15
CA GLU A 229 13.60 2.52 1.86
C GLU A 229 14.52 2.40 0.65
N ARG A 230 14.26 3.11 -0.46
CA ARG A 230 15.15 3.12 -1.63
C ARG A 230 16.53 3.68 -1.30
N THR A 231 16.56 4.77 -0.53
CA THR A 231 17.80 5.40 -0.08
C THR A 231 18.64 4.45 0.79
N PHE A 232 18.00 3.59 1.60
CA PHE A 232 18.70 2.66 2.51
C PHE A 232 18.91 1.24 1.96
N ARG A 233 18.06 0.74 1.06
CA ARG A 233 18.16 -0.61 0.46
C ARG A 233 18.92 -0.66 -0.85
N GLY A 234 19.25 0.47 -1.47
CA GLY A 234 20.00 0.49 -2.72
C GLY A 234 21.35 -0.23 -2.61
N ASP A 235 21.41 -1.43 -3.20
CA ASP A 235 22.52 -2.39 -3.36
C ASP A 235 23.72 -1.86 -4.19
N ASP A 236 23.99 -0.56 -4.18
CA ASP A 236 25.23 -0.04 -4.75
C ASP A 236 26.33 -0.02 -3.69
N ASP A 237 27.22 -1.02 -3.76
CA ASP A 237 28.66 -0.93 -3.49
C ASP A 237 29.08 -0.24 -2.18
N GLY A 238 28.60 -0.76 -1.05
CA GLY A 238 29.11 -0.33 0.25
C GLY A 238 28.74 1.11 0.60
N LYS A 239 27.67 1.69 0.05
CA LYS A 239 27.16 3.01 0.44
C LYS A 239 26.80 3.10 1.92
N PHE A 240 26.18 2.07 2.51
CA PHE A 240 25.96 2.04 3.97
C PHE A 240 27.29 2.04 4.73
N GLU A 241 28.29 1.25 4.30
CA GLU A 241 29.62 1.27 4.90
C GLU A 241 30.38 2.58 4.66
N ALA A 242 30.27 3.16 3.47
CA ALA A 242 30.86 4.44 3.09
C ALA A 242 30.21 5.59 3.89
N LEU A 243 28.90 5.51 4.13
CA LEU A 243 28.17 6.38 5.05
C LEU A 243 28.72 6.22 6.46
N LEU A 244 28.77 4.99 7.00
CA LEU A 244 29.34 4.71 8.32
C LEU A 244 30.81 5.13 8.45
N ASN A 245 31.59 5.12 7.35
CA ASN A 245 32.98 5.59 7.31
C ASN A 245 33.07 7.12 7.27
N LYS A 246 32.19 7.80 6.54
CA LYS A 246 32.10 9.28 6.49
C LYS A 246 31.64 9.87 7.82
N LEU A 247 30.91 9.11 8.61
CA LEU A 247 30.34 9.54 9.88
C LEU A 247 31.35 9.65 11.02
N ASP A 248 32.62 9.26 10.84
CA ASP A 248 33.64 9.25 11.92
C ASP A 248 33.10 8.62 13.21
N LEU A 249 32.42 7.49 13.08
CA LEU A 249 31.79 6.78 14.20
C LEU A 249 32.86 6.22 15.13
N THR A 250 32.63 6.30 16.44
CA THR A 250 33.44 5.51 17.36
C THR A 250 33.25 4.01 17.09
N PRO A 251 34.24 3.16 17.43
CA PRO A 251 34.10 1.70 17.31
C PRO A 251 32.84 1.17 18.02
N GLU A 252 32.46 1.78 19.14
CA GLU A 252 31.27 1.45 19.92
C GLU A 252 29.97 1.85 19.22
N GLN A 253 29.90 3.07 18.67
CA GLN A 253 28.74 3.54 17.90
C GLN A 253 28.53 2.70 16.64
N ARG A 254 29.62 2.45 15.90
CA ARG A 254 29.62 1.62 14.69
C ARG A 254 29.12 0.21 14.99
N LYS A 255 29.63 -0.43 16.05
CA LYS A 255 29.17 -1.76 16.49
C LYS A 255 27.70 -1.77 16.90
N ALA A 256 27.21 -0.71 17.53
CA ALA A 256 25.81 -0.60 17.95
C ALA A 256 24.86 -0.39 16.76
N ILE A 257 25.23 0.47 15.81
CA ILE A 257 24.50 0.68 14.55
C ILE A 257 24.47 -0.63 13.74
N TYR A 258 25.59 -1.35 13.68
CA TYR A 258 25.64 -2.67 13.05
C TYR A 258 24.74 -3.69 13.72
N LYS A 259 24.70 -3.71 15.05
CA LYS A 259 23.82 -4.59 15.81
C LYS A 259 22.35 -4.27 15.52
N ASP A 260 21.99 -2.99 15.44
CA ASP A 260 20.62 -2.56 15.14
C ASP A 260 20.24 -2.92 13.69
N ALA A 261 21.16 -2.72 12.73
CA ALA A 261 20.98 -3.11 11.33
C ALA A 261 20.86 -4.63 11.15
N ILE A 262 21.68 -5.43 11.84
CA ILE A 262 21.58 -6.90 11.83
C ILE A 262 20.28 -7.36 12.50
N SER A 263 19.89 -6.75 13.61
CA SER A 263 18.63 -7.07 14.31
C SER A 263 17.41 -6.69 13.45
N PHE A 264 17.53 -5.65 12.65
CA PHE A 264 16.54 -5.28 11.64
C PHE A 264 16.52 -6.30 10.49
N ALA A 265 17.68 -6.67 9.93
CA ALA A 265 17.81 -7.66 8.86
C ALA A 265 17.28 -9.05 9.28
N GLN A 266 17.55 -9.50 10.50
CA GLN A 266 17.06 -10.78 11.03
C GLN A 266 15.54 -10.78 11.24
N ARG A 267 14.98 -9.66 11.72
CA ARG A 267 13.51 -9.50 11.85
C ARG A 267 12.82 -9.48 10.49
N SER A 268 13.44 -8.86 9.49
CA SER A 268 12.90 -8.78 8.12
C SER A 268 13.06 -10.07 7.32
N MET A 269 14.15 -10.83 7.49
CA MET A 269 14.34 -12.12 6.82
C MET A 269 13.44 -13.25 7.36
N GLY A 270 12.90 -13.11 8.59
CA GLY A 270 11.94 -14.07 9.15
C GLY A 270 10.50 -13.89 8.67
N MET A 271 10.23 -12.82 7.91
CA MET A 271 8.92 -12.54 7.31
C MET A 271 8.93 -12.94 5.83
N GLU A 272 8.87 -14.26 5.54
CA GLU A 272 8.71 -14.72 4.16
C GLU A 272 7.34 -14.27 3.61
N GLY A 273 7.34 -13.27 2.72
CA GLY A 273 6.16 -12.82 1.96
C GLY A 273 5.63 -11.43 2.33
N GLU A 274 6.09 -10.83 3.42
CA GLU A 274 5.74 -9.47 3.81
C GLU A 274 7.01 -8.60 3.74
N SER A 275 6.97 -7.55 2.92
CA SER A 275 8.04 -6.55 2.89
C SER A 275 8.27 -6.03 4.32
N PRO A 276 9.54 -5.76 4.73
CA PRO A 276 9.84 -5.29 6.08
C PRO A 276 8.83 -4.24 6.52
N GLU A 277 8.16 -4.50 7.63
CA GLU A 277 7.09 -3.67 8.14
C GLU A 277 7.58 -2.23 8.20
N LYS A 278 6.79 -1.33 7.64
CA LYS A 278 7.09 0.09 7.38
C LYS A 278 7.70 0.81 8.59
N GLU A 279 7.28 0.39 9.77
CA GLU A 279 7.72 0.86 11.08
C GLU A 279 9.17 0.47 11.41
N ALA A 280 9.63 -0.70 10.97
CA ALA A 280 10.93 -1.26 11.34
C ALA A 280 12.11 -0.52 10.66
N ILE A 281 11.94 0.00 9.44
CA ILE A 281 12.98 0.81 8.76
C ILE A 281 13.09 2.19 9.39
N ALA A 282 11.95 2.83 9.66
CA ALA A 282 11.91 4.10 10.38
C ALA A 282 12.51 3.96 11.80
N GLU A 283 12.19 2.86 12.49
CA GLU A 283 12.75 2.52 13.80
C GLU A 283 14.28 2.37 13.73
N LEU A 284 14.81 1.71 12.69
CA LEU A 284 16.26 1.58 12.50
C LEU A 284 16.92 2.96 12.33
N LEU A 285 16.33 3.85 11.55
CA LEU A 285 16.89 5.18 11.29
C LEU A 285 16.91 6.08 12.51
N LEU A 286 15.82 6.08 13.28
CA LEU A 286 15.74 6.81 14.55
C LEU A 286 16.80 6.29 15.53
N LYS A 287 16.95 4.97 15.63
CA LYS A 287 17.99 4.35 16.46
C LYS A 287 19.41 4.68 16.02
N VAL A 288 19.66 4.76 14.71
CA VAL A 288 20.97 5.19 14.20
C VAL A 288 21.19 6.66 14.54
N TYR A 289 20.23 7.53 14.24
CA TYR A 289 20.30 8.98 14.49
C TYR A 289 20.53 9.33 15.96
N ASP A 290 19.84 8.65 16.88
CA ASP A 290 19.98 8.87 18.32
C ASP A 290 21.38 8.51 18.85
N ARG A 291 22.09 7.61 18.18
CA ARG A 291 23.45 7.21 18.54
C ARG A 291 24.54 8.12 17.99
N LEU A 292 24.20 8.98 17.03
CA LEU A 292 25.11 9.95 16.45
C LEU A 292 25.17 11.22 17.30
N ASP A 293 26.35 11.80 17.43
CA ASP A 293 26.50 13.16 17.96
C ASP A 293 26.12 14.22 16.91
N GLU A 294 26.05 15.49 17.31
CA GLU A 294 25.58 16.56 16.43
C GLU A 294 26.48 16.78 15.19
N ALA A 295 27.78 16.53 15.29
CA ALA A 295 28.69 16.64 14.14
C ALA A 295 28.53 15.43 13.20
N GLN A 296 28.32 14.24 13.76
CA GLN A 296 28.07 13.02 13.00
C GLN A 296 26.70 13.05 12.33
N ARG A 297 25.66 13.60 12.98
CA ARG A 297 24.33 13.81 12.36
C ARG A 297 24.42 14.72 11.15
N ARG A 298 25.20 15.82 11.24
CA ARG A 298 25.47 16.69 10.08
C ARG A 298 26.21 15.95 8.97
N LYS A 299 27.17 15.09 9.30
CA LYS A 299 27.85 14.23 8.30
C LYS A 299 26.92 13.16 7.71
N LEU A 300 25.97 12.64 8.49
CA LEU A 300 24.92 11.74 8.01
C LEU A 300 24.09 12.47 6.97
N PHE A 301 23.70 13.69 7.31
CA PHE A 301 22.97 14.62 6.48
C PHE A 301 23.72 14.89 5.17
N GLU A 302 24.96 15.37 5.25
CA GLU A 302 25.81 15.64 4.09
C GLU A 302 26.07 14.38 3.25
N ALA A 303 26.26 13.22 3.87
CA ALA A 303 26.55 11.99 3.15
C ALA A 303 25.32 11.37 2.49
N VAL A 304 24.11 11.58 3.01
CA VAL A 304 22.84 11.16 2.38
C VAL A 304 22.39 12.16 1.29
N ILE A 305 22.76 13.43 1.42
CA ILE A 305 22.36 14.53 0.52
C ILE A 305 23.34 14.75 -0.64
N LEU A 306 24.66 14.63 -0.42
CA LEU A 306 25.71 15.00 -1.40
C LEU A 306 26.36 13.79 -2.11
N SER A 307 25.96 12.56 -1.82
CA SER A 307 26.38 11.40 -2.61
C SER A 307 25.48 11.23 -3.84
N GLU A 308 25.65 12.15 -4.79
CA GLU A 308 25.35 11.93 -6.21
C GLU A 308 26.63 11.50 -6.94
#